data_AF-A0A6N6L117-F1
#
_entry.id   AF-A0A6N6L117-F1
#
_cell.length_a   1.000
_cell.length_b   1.000
_cell.length_c   1.000
_cell.angle_alpha   90.00
_cell.angle_beta   90.00
_cell.angle_gamma   90.00
#
_symmetry.space_group_name_H-M   'P 1'
#
loop_
_entity.id
_entity.type
_entity.pdbx_description
1 polymer ?
#
loop_
_entity_poly.entity_id
_entity_poly.type
_entity_poly.pdbx_seq_one_letter_code
_entity_poly.pdbx_strand_id
1 'polypeptide(L)'
;MKNRYRAPLAPPPSLWQNVLEMSRYFYFILAIAAGVGLSLLFGLIGNPVQLPDPTISGLRDDYKTDYVLMIAESYAFDGDLSQAINRLDKLEDEEPLQSVQKALIFAVDTGYTPPDLITMRDLEVAVRTWNPDPEDLP
;
A
#
# COMPACT_ATOMS: atom_id res chain seq x y z
N MET A 1 36.09 22.12 84.95
CA MET A 1 35.71 23.07 83.86
C MET A 1 35.56 22.26 82.57
N LYS A 2 34.35 22.24 81.98
CA LYS A 2 33.95 21.33 80.88
C LYS A 2 34.36 21.93 79.52
N ASN A 3 35.37 21.37 78.86
CA ASN A 3 35.84 21.84 77.57
C ASN A 3 34.97 21.23 76.46
N ARG A 4 34.15 22.05 75.79
CA ARG A 4 33.27 21.62 74.69
C ARG A 4 34.04 21.69 73.37
N TYR A 5 34.54 20.55 72.90
CA TYR A 5 35.05 20.41 71.54
C TYR A 5 33.91 20.65 70.55
N ARG A 6 33.95 21.79 69.85
CA ARG A 6 33.05 22.07 68.72
C ARG A 6 33.49 21.21 67.54
N ALA A 7 32.58 20.41 66.99
CA ALA A 7 32.81 19.69 65.75
C ALA A 7 33.08 20.69 64.61
N PRO A 8 34.00 20.37 63.67
CA PRO A 8 34.18 21.19 62.47
C PRO A 8 32.88 21.16 61.66
N LEU A 9 32.38 22.35 61.30
CA LEU A 9 31.25 22.50 60.40
C LEU A 9 31.60 21.82 59.06
N ALA A 10 30.77 20.89 58.61
CA ALA A 10 30.91 20.32 57.27
C ALA A 10 30.83 21.46 56.24
N PRO A 11 31.66 21.46 55.17
CA PRO A 11 31.59 22.48 54.14
C PRO A 11 30.19 22.46 53.50
N PRO A 12 29.59 23.64 53.23
CA PRO A 12 28.31 23.69 52.53
C PRO A 12 28.44 22.98 51.18
N PRO A 13 27.42 22.24 50.73
CA PRO A 13 27.45 21.58 49.43
C PRO A 13 27.81 22.62 48.38
N SER A 14 28.88 22.35 47.63
CA SER A 14 29.36 23.26 46.61
C SER A 14 28.27 23.42 45.54
N LEU A 15 27.86 24.66 45.27
CA LEU A 15 26.87 25.03 44.25
C LEU A 15 27.22 24.52 42.83
N TRP A 16 28.44 24.01 42.65
CA TRP A 16 28.95 23.38 41.44
C TRP A 16 28.35 22.00 41.13
N GLN A 17 27.66 21.33 42.07
CA GLN A 17 27.05 20.01 41.80
C GLN A 17 25.95 20.06 40.72
N ASN A 18 25.19 21.16 40.62
CA ASN A 18 24.05 21.27 39.71
C ASN A 18 24.45 21.55 38.24
N VAL A 19 25.67 22.07 38.01
CA VAL A 19 26.13 22.46 36.68
C VAL A 19 26.56 21.24 35.85
N LEU A 20 26.98 20.15 36.53
CA LEU A 20 27.38 18.90 35.90
C LEU A 20 26.18 18.03 35.48
N GLU A 21 25.06 18.08 36.22
CA GLU A 21 23.81 17.37 35.89
C GLU A 21 23.13 17.99 34.65
N MET A 22 23.06 19.33 34.59
CA MET A 22 22.40 20.05 33.49
C MET A 22 23.07 19.80 32.12
N SER A 23 24.40 19.65 32.12
CA SER A 23 25.19 19.38 30.92
C SER A 23 24.85 18.02 30.28
N ARG A 24 24.56 16.99 31.08
CA ARG A 24 24.24 15.65 30.59
C ARG A 24 22.88 15.62 29.88
N TYR A 25 21.87 16.30 30.44
CA TYR A 25 20.55 16.41 29.81
C TYR A 25 20.58 17.24 28.52
N PHE A 26 21.43 18.27 28.46
CA PHE A 26 21.62 19.04 27.24
C PHE A 26 22.14 18.17 26.08
N TYR A 27 23.18 17.37 26.31
CA TYR A 27 23.71 16.45 25.29
C TYR A 27 22.72 15.34 24.93
N PHE A 28 21.90 14.88 25.88
CA PHE A 28 20.85 13.90 25.63
C PHE A 28 19.76 14.44 24.68
N ILE A 29 19.27 15.66 24.95
CA ILE A 29 18.28 16.32 24.07
C ILE A 29 18.89 16.63 22.70
N LEU A 30 20.16 17.06 22.67
CA LEU A 30 20.88 17.32 21.42
C LEU A 30 20.99 16.04 20.55
N ALA A 31 21.28 14.89 21.16
CA ALA A 31 21.35 13.61 20.46
C ALA A 31 19.99 13.19 19.87
N ILE A 32 18.90 13.38 20.63
CA ILE A 32 17.53 13.12 20.14
C ILE A 32 17.19 14.06 18.99
N ALA A 33 17.45 15.36 19.14
CA ALA A 33 17.20 16.35 18.09
C ALA A 33 17.99 16.03 16.82
N ALA A 34 19.25 15.59 16.97
CA ALA A 34 20.08 15.14 15.85
C ALA A 34 19.50 13.88 15.19
N GLY A 35 19.06 12.89 15.97
CA GLY A 35 18.42 11.67 15.43
C GLY A 35 17.14 11.97 14.66
N VAL A 36 16.26 12.81 15.22
CA VAL A 36 15.02 13.24 14.55
C VAL A 36 15.34 14.01 13.27
N GLY A 37 16.26 14.98 13.35
CA GLY A 37 16.70 15.76 12.20
C GLY A 37 17.25 14.89 11.08
N LEU A 38 18.12 13.92 11.40
CA LEU A 38 18.65 12.97 10.43
C LEU A 38 17.56 12.09 9.83
N SER A 39 16.64 11.56 10.63
CA SER A 39 15.55 10.70 10.13
C SER A 39 14.62 11.41 9.15
N LEU A 40 14.30 12.68 9.39
CA LEU A 40 13.48 13.49 8.48
C LEU A 40 14.23 13.81 7.19
N LEU A 41 15.53 14.12 7.28
CA LEU A 41 16.36 14.33 6.10
C LEU A 41 16.39 13.08 5.21
N PHE A 42 16.62 11.90 5.80
CA PHE A 42 16.66 10.64 5.05
C PHE A 42 15.27 10.20 4.57
N GLY A 43 14.20 10.42 5.35
CA GLY A 43 12.84 10.04 4.99
C GLY A 43 12.24 10.89 3.86
N LEU A 44 12.63 12.16 3.76
CA LEU A 44 12.17 13.07 2.71
C LEU A 44 13.01 13.00 1.42
N ILE A 45 14.25 12.47 1.51
CA ILE A 45 15.08 12.15 0.34
C ILE A 45 14.68 10.80 -0.28
N GLY A 46 13.79 10.06 0.36
CA GLY A 46 13.12 8.90 -0.21
C GLY A 46 12.46 9.29 -1.53
N ASN A 47 13.15 8.95 -2.62
CA ASN A 47 12.64 8.99 -3.99
C ASN A 47 11.18 8.52 -3.95
N PRO A 48 10.17 9.30 -4.39
CA PRO A 48 8.87 8.71 -4.62
C PRO A 48 9.16 7.52 -5.52
N VAL A 49 8.82 6.31 -5.07
CA VAL A 49 8.83 5.15 -5.96
C VAL A 49 7.91 5.60 -7.06
N GLN A 50 8.50 5.95 -8.20
CA GLN A 50 7.81 6.06 -9.46
C GLN A 50 7.36 4.64 -9.68
N LEU A 51 6.22 4.29 -9.08
CA LEU A 51 5.37 3.24 -9.58
C LEU A 51 5.29 3.61 -11.05
N PRO A 52 5.86 2.79 -11.96
CA PRO A 52 5.53 2.95 -13.37
C PRO A 52 4.01 3.10 -13.43
N ASP A 53 3.51 3.97 -14.31
CA ASP A 53 2.07 4.11 -14.55
C ASP A 53 1.44 2.72 -14.36
N PRO A 54 0.51 2.53 -13.39
CA PRO A 54 -0.03 1.22 -13.07
C PRO A 54 -0.91 0.78 -14.24
N THR A 55 -0.27 0.51 -15.37
CA THR A 55 -0.86 -0.14 -16.51
C THR A 55 -1.19 -1.54 -16.02
N ILE A 56 -2.48 -1.84 -16.04
CA ILE A 56 -3.04 -3.11 -15.58
C ILE A 56 -2.41 -4.29 -16.35
N SER A 57 -1.78 -4.03 -17.51
CA SER A 57 -0.95 -4.98 -18.26
C SER A 57 0.22 -5.56 -17.45
N GLY A 58 0.80 -4.81 -16.50
CA GLY A 58 1.91 -5.28 -15.66
C GLY A 58 1.54 -6.24 -14.52
N LEU A 59 0.24 -6.49 -14.28
CA LEU A 59 -0.20 -7.36 -13.19
C LEU A 59 0.17 -8.83 -13.44
N ARG A 60 0.46 -9.55 -12.34
CA ARG A 60 0.55 -11.01 -12.35
C ARG A 60 -0.80 -11.62 -12.70
N ASP A 61 -0.78 -12.82 -13.27
CA ASP A 61 -1.98 -13.50 -13.77
C ASP A 61 -3.08 -13.72 -12.68
N ASP A 62 -2.69 -13.83 -11.40
CA ASP A 62 -3.63 -13.90 -10.27
C ASP A 62 -4.45 -12.61 -10.12
N TYR A 63 -3.79 -11.45 -10.08
CA TYR A 63 -4.49 -10.17 -9.97
C TYR A 63 -5.30 -9.82 -11.22
N LYS A 64 -4.84 -10.23 -12.41
CA LYS A 64 -5.64 -10.07 -13.65
C LYS A 64 -6.91 -10.90 -13.58
N THR A 65 -6.83 -12.12 -13.04
CA THR A 65 -7.97 -13.00 -12.87
C THR A 65 -8.98 -12.43 -11.88
N ASP A 66 -8.53 -11.91 -10.74
CA ASP A 66 -9.39 -11.25 -9.75
C ASP A 66 -10.09 -10.01 -10.33
N TYR A 67 -9.37 -9.23 -11.14
CA TYR A 67 -9.94 -8.07 -11.82
C TYR A 67 -11.04 -8.47 -12.82
N VAL A 68 -10.82 -9.53 -13.61
CA VAL A 68 -11.84 -10.07 -14.51
C VAL A 68 -13.05 -10.59 -13.74
N LEU A 69 -12.86 -11.27 -12.60
CA LEU A 69 -13.97 -11.69 -11.75
C LEU A 69 -14.80 -10.48 -11.27
N MET A 70 -14.14 -9.41 -10.79
CA MET A 70 -14.84 -8.19 -10.37
C MET A 70 -15.62 -7.53 -11.53
N ILE A 71 -15.08 -7.56 -12.75
CA ILE A 71 -15.82 -7.10 -13.94
C ILE A 71 -17.04 -7.98 -14.18
N ALA A 72 -16.89 -9.29 -14.09
CA ALA A 72 -17.97 -10.25 -14.28
C ALA A 72 -19.08 -10.08 -13.24
N GLU A 73 -18.73 -9.84 -11.99
CA GLU A 73 -19.69 -9.54 -10.91
C GLU A 73 -20.41 -8.20 -11.14
N SER A 74 -19.70 -7.15 -11.57
CA SER A 74 -20.32 -5.88 -11.93
C SER A 74 -21.32 -6.08 -13.07
N TYR A 75 -20.90 -6.75 -14.14
CA TYR A 75 -21.78 -7.06 -15.27
C TYR A 75 -23.00 -7.90 -14.85
N ALA A 76 -22.83 -8.88 -13.97
CA ALA A 76 -23.95 -9.65 -13.44
C ALA A 76 -24.92 -8.79 -12.61
N PHE A 77 -24.43 -7.70 -11.99
CA PHE A 77 -25.23 -6.77 -11.21
C PHE A 77 -25.94 -5.71 -12.06
N ASP A 78 -25.24 -5.09 -13.02
CA ASP A 78 -25.73 -3.94 -13.80
C ASP A 78 -26.18 -4.29 -15.23
N GLY A 79 -25.71 -5.40 -15.80
CA GLY A 79 -25.99 -5.83 -17.17
C GLY A 79 -25.28 -5.01 -18.26
N ASP A 80 -24.36 -4.11 -17.90
CA ASP A 80 -23.71 -3.17 -18.82
C ASP A 80 -22.47 -3.81 -19.48
N LEU A 81 -22.71 -4.50 -20.60
CA LEU A 81 -21.67 -5.20 -21.34
C LEU A 81 -20.65 -4.23 -21.98
N SER A 82 -21.10 -3.06 -22.47
CA SER A 82 -20.22 -2.06 -23.07
C SER A 82 -19.25 -1.50 -22.01
N GLN A 83 -19.71 -1.26 -20.79
CA GLN A 83 -18.84 -0.88 -19.69
C GLN A 83 -17.89 -2.01 -19.26
N ALA A 84 -18.35 -3.25 -19.22
CA ALA A 84 -17.51 -4.40 -18.90
C ALA A 84 -16.35 -4.53 -19.91
N ILE A 85 -16.63 -4.36 -21.20
CA ILE A 85 -15.63 -4.42 -22.28
C ILE A 85 -14.64 -3.28 -22.18
N ASN A 86 -15.11 -2.05 -21.97
CA ASN A 86 -14.24 -0.90 -21.71
C ASN A 86 -13.30 -1.11 -20.50
N ARG A 87 -13.70 -1.91 -19.52
CA ARG A 87 -12.85 -2.27 -18.36
C ARG A 87 -11.88 -3.40 -18.70
N LEU A 88 -12.29 -4.36 -19.54
CA LEU A 88 -11.44 -5.45 -20.03
C LEU A 88 -10.34 -4.91 -20.97
N ASP A 89 -10.64 -3.93 -21.83
CA ASP A 89 -9.66 -3.32 -22.74
C ASP A 89 -8.49 -2.65 -22.00
N LYS A 90 -8.70 -2.25 -20.74
CA LYS A 90 -7.62 -1.70 -19.90
C LYS A 90 -6.56 -2.72 -19.51
N LEU A 91 -6.82 -4.02 -19.68
CA LEU A 91 -5.80 -5.05 -19.50
C LEU A 91 -4.70 -4.96 -20.57
N GLU A 92 -4.93 -4.20 -21.66
CA GLU A 92 -4.03 -3.76 -22.76
C GLU A 92 -3.24 -4.84 -23.52
N ASP A 93 -3.01 -6.00 -22.92
CA ASP A 93 -2.18 -7.08 -23.47
C ASP A 93 -2.97 -8.02 -24.38
N GLU A 94 -4.30 -8.06 -24.24
CA GLU A 94 -5.15 -9.11 -24.80
C GLU A 94 -6.54 -8.54 -25.18
N GLU A 95 -7.11 -9.04 -26.27
CA GLU A 95 -8.51 -8.77 -26.63
C GLU A 95 -9.45 -9.12 -25.45
N PRO A 96 -10.56 -8.40 -25.23
CA PRO A 96 -11.48 -8.62 -24.09
C PRO A 96 -11.88 -10.08 -23.91
N LEU A 97 -12.21 -10.77 -25.02
CA LEU A 97 -12.57 -12.18 -24.98
C LEU A 97 -11.41 -13.08 -24.53
N GLN A 98 -10.18 -12.77 -24.96
CA GLN A 98 -8.99 -13.54 -24.57
C GLN A 98 -8.66 -13.34 -23.10
N SER A 99 -8.76 -12.09 -22.61
CA SER A 99 -8.61 -11.74 -21.20
C SER A 99 -9.52 -12.58 -20.30
N VAL A 100 -10.80 -12.69 -20.67
CA VAL A 100 -11.78 -13.49 -19.90
C VAL A 100 -11.47 -15.00 -19.98
N GLN A 101 -11.10 -15.50 -21.15
CA GLN A 101 -10.75 -16.92 -21.32
C GLN A 101 -9.51 -17.33 -20.53
N LYS A 102 -8.47 -16.50 -20.52
CA LYS A 102 -7.25 -16.74 -19.74
C LYS A 102 -7.52 -16.71 -18.25
N ALA A 103 -8.30 -15.73 -17.78
CA ALA A 103 -8.73 -15.64 -16.39
C ALA A 103 -9.54 -16.89 -15.98
N LEU A 104 -10.45 -17.38 -16.83
CA LEU A 104 -11.21 -18.61 -16.58
C LEU A 104 -10.32 -19.85 -16.46
N ILE A 105 -9.29 -19.99 -17.29
CA ILE A 105 -8.34 -21.11 -17.20
C ILE A 105 -7.60 -21.03 -15.84
N PHE A 106 -7.07 -19.86 -15.50
CA PHE A 106 -6.37 -19.65 -14.23
C PHE A 106 -7.27 -19.91 -13.03
N ALA A 107 -8.51 -19.42 -13.04
CA ALA A 107 -9.48 -19.60 -11.97
C ALA A 107 -9.83 -21.08 -11.73
N VAL A 108 -9.94 -21.87 -12.80
CA VAL A 108 -10.12 -23.32 -12.70
C VAL A 108 -8.89 -23.99 -12.11
N ASP A 109 -7.69 -23.66 -12.60
CA ASP A 109 -6.43 -24.26 -12.14
C ASP A 109 -6.11 -23.95 -10.67
N THR A 110 -6.58 -22.79 -10.17
CA THR A 110 -6.36 -22.34 -8.80
C THR A 110 -7.51 -22.63 -7.84
N GLY A 111 -8.63 -23.17 -8.34
CA GLY A 111 -9.73 -23.67 -7.51
C GLY A 111 -10.72 -22.61 -7.02
N TYR A 112 -11.04 -21.63 -7.87
CA TYR A 112 -12.11 -20.65 -7.60
C TYR A 112 -13.46 -21.34 -7.38
N THR A 113 -14.37 -20.66 -6.68
CA THR A 113 -15.64 -21.28 -6.30
C THR A 113 -16.54 -21.50 -7.53
N PRO A 114 -17.42 -22.53 -7.52
CA PRO A 114 -18.32 -22.76 -8.66
C PRO A 114 -19.19 -21.55 -9.03
N PRO A 115 -19.75 -20.77 -8.07
CA PRO A 115 -20.44 -19.52 -8.39
C PRO A 115 -19.56 -18.53 -9.17
N ASP A 116 -18.32 -18.28 -8.73
CA ASP A 116 -17.42 -17.34 -9.39
C ASP A 116 -17.09 -17.78 -10.82
N LEU A 117 -16.83 -19.08 -11.00
CA LEU A 117 -16.60 -19.66 -12.33
C LEU A 117 -17.81 -19.50 -13.25
N ILE A 118 -19.04 -19.62 -12.73
CA ILE A 118 -20.27 -19.39 -13.50
C ILE A 118 -20.37 -17.92 -13.89
N THR A 119 -20.16 -17.00 -12.95
CA THR A 119 -20.21 -15.55 -13.23
C THR A 119 -19.21 -15.15 -14.31
N MET A 120 -17.98 -15.66 -14.24
CA MET A 120 -16.95 -15.42 -15.27
C MET A 120 -17.31 -16.05 -16.61
N ARG A 121 -17.97 -17.21 -16.63
CA ARG A 121 -18.45 -17.86 -17.86
C ARG A 121 -19.59 -17.09 -18.51
N ASP A 122 -20.49 -16.53 -17.72
CA ASP A 122 -21.58 -15.71 -18.24
C ASP A 122 -21.05 -14.45 -18.93
N LEU A 123 -20.03 -13.81 -18.34
CA LEU A 123 -19.31 -12.71 -18.98
C LEU A 123 -18.64 -13.16 -20.28
N GLU A 124 -17.95 -14.32 -20.30
CA GLU A 124 -17.28 -14.86 -21.49
C GLU A 124 -18.25 -15.06 -22.66
N VAL A 125 -19.43 -15.62 -22.38
CA VAL A 125 -20.50 -15.82 -23.36
C VAL A 125 -21.00 -14.49 -23.89
N ALA A 126 -21.26 -13.51 -23.01
CA ALA A 126 -21.74 -12.19 -23.39
C ALA A 126 -20.74 -11.48 -24.31
N VAL A 127 -19.46 -11.44 -23.91
CA VAL A 127 -18.37 -10.81 -24.68
C VAL A 127 -18.18 -11.49 -26.03
N ARG A 128 -18.29 -12.82 -26.12
CA ARG A 128 -18.16 -13.57 -27.39
C ARG A 128 -19.20 -13.15 -28.43
N THR A 129 -20.40 -12.80 -27.98
CA THR A 129 -21.51 -12.39 -28.86
C THR A 129 -21.61 -10.89 -29.03
N TRP A 130 -20.70 -10.12 -28.41
CA TRP A 130 -20.75 -8.67 -28.47
C TRP A 130 -20.47 -8.17 -29.88
N ASN A 131 -21.35 -7.32 -30.36
CA ASN A 131 -21.20 -6.57 -31.59
C ASN A 131 -21.42 -5.10 -31.24
N PRO A 132 -20.36 -4.26 -31.21
CA PRO A 132 -20.49 -2.88 -30.79
C PRO A 132 -21.41 -2.10 -31.73
N ASP A 133 -22.36 -1.37 -31.17
CA ASP A 133 -23.04 -0.32 -31.92
C ASP A 133 -22.06 0.86 -32.13
N PRO A 134 -22.13 1.60 -33.24
CA PRO A 134 -21.19 2.68 -33.54
C PRO A 134 -21.14 3.80 -32.48
N GLU A 135 -22.18 3.92 -31.64
CA GLU A 135 -22.29 4.89 -30.55
C GLU A 135 -21.55 4.47 -29.26
N ASP A 136 -21.18 3.18 -29.14
CA ASP A 136 -20.51 2.60 -27.97
C ASP A 136 -18.97 2.62 -28.10
N LEU A 137 -18.43 3.15 -29.21
CA LEU A 137 -17.00 3.29 -29.43
C LEU A 137 -16.47 4.56 -28.73
N PRO A 138 -15.27 4.51 -28.12
CA PRO A 138 -14.65 5.65 -27.44
C PRO A 138 -14.25 6.81 -28.37
#